data_AF-A0A835N1G1-F1
#
_entry.id   AF-A0A835N1G1-F1
#
_cell.length_a   1.000
_cell.length_b   1.000
_cell.length_c   1.000
_cell.angle_alpha   90.00
_cell.angle_beta   90.00
_cell.angle_gamma   90.00
#
_symmetry.space_group_name_H-M   'P 1'
#
loop_
_entity.id
_entity.type
_entity.pdbx_description
1 polymer ?
#
loop_
_entity_poly.entity_id
_entity_poly.type
_entity_poly.pdbx_seq_one_letter_code
_entity_poly.pdbx_strand_id
1 'polypeptide(L)'
;MFATKTRDKPLTAKQIREIFMRHVKDLDINVLGCNELKAAFSELGASYPDFRADRALVFDDANGDAWSCKSDDEMGMFLSDERLWVVFKKLEAITKKKLKKAFNHCGLFFPEYADNVLDQYYKDGFFESKQFVEFAVQYGKKIREYDSKRLLKEHLKRLSGIDLQICSAQVTEGTDFAELTNKEPWLSSTKLVVKPDMLFGKRGKSGLVALNLDLAQVAEFVKARLGAEVEMGGCKAPITTFIVEPFVPHDQEFYISIVSERLGSTISFSECGGIEIEENWDKNISELKILGNVHSELLNIYLKFADTTSILSQIRGKISDFIIGVFSVFQDLDFSFLEMNPFTLVNGEPYPLDMRGELDDTAAFKNFKKWGNVEFPLPFGRVLSSTESFIHSLDEKTSSSLKFTVLNPKGRIWTMVAGGGASVIYADTVGDLGYASELGNYAEYSGAPNEDEVLQYARVVIDCATSDPDGRKRALLIGGGIANFTDVAATFNGIIRALREKESKLKAARMNIYVRRGGPNYQTGLAKMRTLGDELGVPLEVYGPEATMTGICKQAIDCIMSTA
;
A
#
# COMPACT_ATOMS: atom_id res chain seq x y z
N MET A 1 16.28 -36.49 -10.48
CA MET A 1 17.21 -35.89 -11.46
C MET A 1 16.49 -35.86 -12.81
N PHE A 2 15.83 -34.75 -13.14
CA PHE A 2 15.05 -34.62 -14.38
C PHE A 2 15.83 -33.75 -15.37
N ALA A 3 16.28 -34.36 -16.47
CA ALA A 3 16.96 -33.68 -17.55
C ALA A 3 15.94 -32.88 -18.37
N THR A 4 15.97 -31.56 -18.28
CA THR A 4 15.23 -30.67 -19.20
C THR A 4 15.87 -30.80 -20.59
N LYS A 5 15.13 -31.36 -21.56
CA LYS A 5 15.51 -31.30 -22.98
C LYS A 5 15.42 -29.84 -23.45
N THR A 6 16.53 -29.11 -23.39
CA THR A 6 16.63 -27.78 -23.99
C THR A 6 16.67 -27.90 -25.50
N ARG A 7 15.69 -27.30 -26.20
CA ARG A 7 15.73 -27.13 -27.66
C ARG A 7 16.57 -25.89 -28.00
N ASP A 8 17.49 -26.02 -28.96
CA ASP A 8 18.46 -24.98 -29.32
C ASP A 8 17.90 -23.81 -30.15
N LYS A 9 16.61 -23.82 -30.52
CA LYS A 9 15.94 -22.72 -31.23
C LYS A 9 14.53 -22.45 -30.71
N PRO A 10 14.12 -21.18 -30.55
CA PRO A 10 12.76 -20.82 -30.18
C PRO A 10 11.77 -21.21 -31.28
N LEU A 11 10.60 -21.68 -30.88
CA LEU A 11 9.52 -22.08 -31.78
C LEU A 11 8.65 -20.87 -32.14
N THR A 12 8.28 -20.78 -33.41
CA THR A 12 7.28 -19.80 -33.87
C THR A 12 5.88 -20.20 -33.43
N ALA A 13 4.94 -19.25 -33.37
CA ALA A 13 3.53 -19.50 -33.02
C ALA A 13 2.90 -20.63 -33.87
N LYS A 14 3.26 -20.69 -35.16
CA LYS A 14 2.82 -21.76 -36.07
C LYS A 14 3.35 -23.14 -35.64
N GLN A 15 4.61 -23.23 -35.24
CA GLN A 15 5.23 -24.48 -34.79
C GLN A 15 4.70 -24.94 -33.43
N ILE A 16 4.33 -24.00 -32.55
CA ILE A 16 3.65 -24.30 -31.28
C ILE A 16 2.25 -24.85 -31.58
N ARG A 17 1.48 -24.21 -32.45
CA ARG A 17 0.16 -24.71 -32.88
C ARG A 17 0.26 -26.12 -33.48
N GLU A 18 1.24 -26.37 -34.34
CA GLU A 18 1.50 -27.70 -34.91
C GLU A 18 1.90 -28.76 -33.86
N ILE A 19 2.45 -28.37 -32.71
CA ILE A 19 2.70 -29.29 -31.59
C ILE A 19 1.38 -29.66 -30.93
N PHE A 20 0.55 -28.69 -30.56
CA PHE A 20 -0.74 -28.94 -29.90
C PHE A 20 -1.71 -29.73 -30.78
N MET A 21 -1.80 -29.39 -32.08
CA MET A 21 -2.66 -30.10 -33.03
C MET A 21 -2.25 -31.57 -33.24
N ARG A 22 -0.99 -31.95 -32.98
CA ARG A 22 -0.55 -33.35 -33.06
C ARG A 22 -1.05 -34.23 -31.93
N HIS A 23 -1.52 -33.63 -30.83
CA HIS A 23 -2.05 -34.36 -29.67
C HIS A 23 -3.59 -34.39 -29.65
N VAL A 24 -4.25 -33.75 -30.61
CA VAL A 24 -5.71 -33.82 -30.79
C VAL A 24 -6.07 -35.20 -31.32
N LYS A 25 -6.86 -35.97 -30.57
CA LYS A 25 -7.30 -37.31 -31.00
C LYS A 25 -8.60 -37.30 -31.78
N ASP A 26 -9.44 -36.28 -31.60
CA ASP A 26 -10.72 -36.15 -32.30
C ASP A 26 -10.68 -34.99 -33.30
N LEU A 27 -10.37 -35.32 -34.56
CA LEU A 27 -10.11 -34.35 -35.62
C LEU A 27 -11.36 -33.57 -36.06
N ASP A 28 -12.56 -34.07 -35.74
CA ASP A 28 -13.82 -33.41 -36.09
C ASP A 28 -14.20 -32.28 -35.12
N ILE A 29 -13.55 -32.22 -33.94
CA ILE A 29 -13.96 -31.32 -32.85
C ILE A 29 -12.83 -30.35 -32.43
N ASN A 30 -11.57 -30.62 -32.79
CA ASN A 30 -10.40 -29.75 -32.50
C ASN A 30 -10.22 -29.38 -31.00
N VAL A 31 -10.61 -30.28 -30.09
CA VAL A 31 -10.48 -30.08 -28.63
C VAL A 31 -9.33 -30.92 -28.06
N LEU A 32 -8.64 -30.41 -27.04
CA LEU A 32 -7.62 -31.13 -26.27
C LEU A 32 -8.10 -31.40 -24.84
N GLY A 33 -8.15 -32.65 -24.43
CA GLY A 33 -8.38 -33.03 -23.04
C GLY A 33 -7.14 -32.84 -22.16
N CYS A 34 -7.31 -32.91 -20.83
CA CYS A 34 -6.23 -32.70 -19.84
C CYS A 34 -4.96 -33.55 -20.12
N ASN A 35 -5.13 -34.80 -20.55
CA ASN A 35 -4.00 -35.68 -20.82
C ASN A 35 -3.24 -35.32 -22.11
N GLU A 36 -3.93 -34.73 -23.08
CA GLU A 36 -3.38 -34.31 -24.37
C GLU A 36 -2.67 -32.97 -24.24
N LEU A 37 -3.24 -32.06 -23.45
CA LEU A 37 -2.58 -30.83 -22.98
C LEU A 37 -1.27 -31.14 -22.24
N LYS A 38 -1.29 -32.08 -21.30
CA LYS A 38 -0.08 -32.52 -20.58
C LYS A 38 0.97 -33.08 -21.54
N ALA A 39 0.56 -33.87 -22.54
CA ALA A 39 1.47 -34.43 -23.54
C ALA A 39 2.09 -33.33 -24.44
N ALA A 40 1.29 -32.35 -24.90
CA ALA A 40 1.74 -31.24 -25.72
C ALA A 40 2.75 -30.34 -24.97
N PHE A 41 2.48 -30.02 -23.70
CA PHE A 41 3.42 -29.25 -22.87
C PHE A 41 4.68 -30.03 -22.50
N SER A 42 4.56 -31.34 -22.27
CA SER A 42 5.73 -32.20 -22.09
C SER A 42 6.61 -32.25 -23.35
N GLU A 43 6.03 -32.21 -24.55
CA GLU A 43 6.79 -32.11 -25.80
C GLU A 43 7.51 -30.76 -25.95
N LEU A 44 6.95 -29.70 -25.37
CA LEU A 44 7.58 -28.39 -25.26
C LEU A 44 8.67 -28.31 -24.17
N GLY A 45 8.86 -29.37 -23.38
CA GLY A 45 9.83 -29.42 -22.29
C GLY A 45 9.38 -28.70 -21.02
N ALA A 46 8.08 -28.42 -20.89
CA ALA A 46 7.47 -27.79 -19.72
C ALA A 46 6.68 -28.83 -18.90
N SER A 47 6.73 -28.74 -17.57
CA SER A 47 5.84 -29.49 -16.68
C SER A 47 4.70 -28.58 -16.22
N TYR A 48 3.46 -28.99 -16.49
CA TYR A 48 2.28 -28.21 -16.15
C TYR A 48 1.64 -28.76 -14.87
N PRO A 49 1.59 -28.00 -13.75
CA PRO A 49 1.03 -28.48 -12.49
C PRO A 49 -0.51 -28.62 -12.56
N ASP A 50 -1.04 -29.72 -12.03
CA ASP A 50 -2.47 -30.07 -12.09
C ASP A 50 -3.41 -28.94 -11.61
N PHE A 51 -3.04 -28.23 -10.54
CA PHE A 51 -3.87 -27.15 -9.98
C PHE A 51 -4.05 -25.94 -10.92
N ARG A 52 -3.09 -25.69 -11.82
CA ARG A 52 -3.20 -24.60 -12.80
C ARG A 52 -4.02 -25.02 -14.01
N ALA A 53 -4.05 -26.31 -14.33
CA ALA A 53 -4.91 -26.86 -15.38
C ALA A 53 -6.36 -26.82 -14.93
N ASP A 54 -6.61 -27.22 -13.68
CA ASP A 54 -7.95 -27.17 -13.10
C ASP A 54 -8.48 -25.74 -12.99
N ARG A 55 -7.65 -24.77 -12.56
CA ARG A 55 -8.08 -23.36 -12.55
C ARG A 55 -8.32 -22.80 -13.96
N ALA A 56 -7.48 -23.15 -14.93
CA ALA A 56 -7.68 -22.70 -16.31
C ALA A 56 -9.00 -23.22 -16.89
N LEU A 57 -9.34 -24.49 -16.64
CA LEU A 57 -10.59 -25.11 -17.09
C LEU A 57 -11.82 -24.53 -16.37
N VAL A 58 -11.72 -24.23 -15.07
CA VAL A 58 -12.82 -23.64 -14.29
C VAL A 58 -13.13 -22.19 -14.68
N PHE A 59 -12.14 -21.44 -15.20
CA PHE A 59 -12.33 -20.06 -15.64
C PHE A 59 -12.78 -19.94 -17.11
N ASP A 60 -12.62 -20.99 -17.92
CA ASP A 60 -12.94 -20.98 -19.36
C ASP A 60 -14.31 -21.62 -19.69
N ASP A 61 -14.93 -22.32 -18.73
CA ASP A 61 -16.27 -22.91 -18.87
C ASP A 61 -17.38 -21.93 -18.45
N ALA A 62 -17.53 -20.84 -19.21
CA ALA A 62 -18.53 -19.80 -18.93
C ALA A 62 -19.99 -20.27 -19.09
N ASN A 63 -20.23 -21.44 -19.70
CA ASN A 63 -21.57 -22.00 -19.94
C ASN A 63 -21.90 -23.24 -19.09
N GLY A 64 -20.92 -23.79 -18.36
CA GLY A 64 -21.08 -24.89 -17.40
C GLY A 64 -21.22 -26.27 -18.03
N ASP A 65 -20.68 -26.50 -19.23
CA ASP A 65 -20.82 -27.76 -19.96
C ASP A 65 -19.63 -28.73 -19.83
N ALA A 66 -18.60 -28.34 -19.07
CA ALA A 66 -17.37 -29.09 -18.77
C ALA A 66 -16.44 -29.37 -19.98
N TRP A 67 -16.58 -28.64 -21.09
CA TRP A 67 -15.65 -28.69 -22.23
C TRP A 67 -15.08 -27.29 -22.53
N SER A 68 -13.75 -27.18 -22.66
CA SER A 68 -13.10 -25.94 -23.09
C SER A 68 -13.00 -25.88 -24.62
N CYS A 69 -13.13 -24.67 -25.18
CA CYS A 69 -12.87 -24.28 -26.56
C CYS A 69 -13.78 -24.88 -27.66
N LYS A 70 -14.90 -24.22 -27.95
CA LYS A 70 -15.77 -24.50 -29.11
C LYS A 70 -15.58 -23.52 -30.28
N SER A 71 -14.85 -22.41 -30.12
CA SER A 71 -14.70 -21.40 -31.18
C SER A 71 -13.29 -20.78 -31.27
N ASP A 72 -12.95 -20.26 -32.47
CA ASP A 72 -11.69 -19.52 -32.72
C ASP A 72 -11.53 -18.30 -31.79
N ASP A 73 -12.62 -17.77 -31.23
CA ASP A 73 -12.62 -16.63 -30.32
C ASP A 73 -12.17 -17.02 -28.89
N GLU A 74 -12.49 -18.23 -28.42
CA GLU A 74 -12.07 -18.72 -27.09
C GLU A 74 -10.58 -19.07 -27.06
N MET A 75 -10.07 -19.68 -28.13
CA MET A 75 -8.62 -19.93 -28.28
C MET A 75 -7.83 -18.62 -28.37
N GLY A 76 -8.43 -17.57 -28.94
CA GLY A 76 -7.88 -16.21 -29.00
C GLY A 76 -7.75 -15.58 -27.62
N MET A 77 -8.67 -15.83 -26.68
CA MET A 77 -8.59 -15.33 -25.30
C MET A 77 -7.52 -16.06 -24.48
N PHE A 78 -7.37 -17.37 -24.66
CA PHE A 78 -6.32 -18.15 -23.98
C PHE A 78 -4.89 -17.79 -24.46
N LEU A 79 -4.75 -17.41 -25.74
CA LEU A 79 -3.48 -17.00 -26.36
C LEU A 79 -3.19 -15.49 -26.27
N SER A 80 -4.16 -14.66 -25.88
CA SER A 80 -4.00 -13.21 -25.73
C SER A 80 -3.77 -12.75 -24.29
N ASP A 81 -3.78 -13.66 -23.31
CA ASP A 81 -3.26 -13.33 -21.99
C ASP A 81 -1.71 -13.27 -22.04
N GLU A 82 -1.18 -12.06 -22.23
CA GLU A 82 0.26 -11.73 -22.23
C GLU A 82 1.00 -12.11 -20.93
N ARG A 83 0.34 -12.78 -19.98
CA ARG A 83 0.93 -13.23 -18.70
C ARG A 83 1.74 -14.53 -18.78
N LEU A 84 1.83 -15.20 -19.92
CA LEU A 84 2.57 -16.45 -20.06
C LEU A 84 3.75 -16.35 -21.07
N TRP A 85 4.91 -16.02 -20.50
CA TRP A 85 6.29 -16.33 -20.93
C TRP A 85 7.08 -15.37 -21.86
N VAL A 86 8.16 -14.81 -21.29
CA VAL A 86 9.60 -14.82 -21.70
C VAL A 86 10.27 -13.45 -21.56
N VAL A 87 11.00 -13.19 -20.46
CA VAL A 87 12.40 -12.68 -20.43
C VAL A 87 13.00 -12.92 -19.03
N PHE A 88 13.56 -14.09 -18.76
CA PHE A 88 14.64 -14.23 -17.75
C PHE A 88 15.53 -15.42 -18.14
N LYS A 89 16.39 -15.22 -19.14
CA LYS A 89 17.63 -16.00 -19.30
C LYS A 89 18.60 -15.26 -20.22
N LYS A 90 19.19 -14.20 -19.67
CA LYS A 90 20.53 -13.66 -19.96
C LYS A 90 20.67 -12.36 -19.18
N LEU A 91 21.10 -12.45 -17.94
CA LEU A 91 21.53 -11.28 -17.16
C LEU A 91 23.05 -11.32 -16.99
N GLU A 92 23.74 -10.95 -18.05
CA GLU A 92 24.92 -10.11 -17.88
C GLU A 92 24.41 -8.66 -18.00
N ALA A 93 24.69 -7.86 -16.96
CA ALA A 93 24.47 -6.41 -16.83
C ALA A 93 23.28 -5.81 -17.60
N ILE A 94 22.16 -5.54 -16.91
CA ILE A 94 21.05 -4.76 -17.45
C ILE A 94 21.44 -3.28 -17.45
N THR A 95 21.46 -2.67 -18.63
CA THR A 95 21.62 -1.21 -18.75
C THR A 95 20.30 -0.48 -18.44
N LYS A 96 20.39 0.73 -17.87
CA LYS A 96 19.27 1.64 -17.52
C LYS A 96 18.19 1.75 -18.63
N LYS A 97 18.63 1.75 -19.89
CA LYS A 97 17.78 1.81 -21.09
C LYS A 97 16.94 0.54 -21.31
N LYS A 98 17.45 -0.64 -20.97
CA LYS A 98 16.73 -1.92 -21.09
C LYS A 98 15.69 -2.09 -19.99
N LEU A 99 15.97 -1.58 -18.79
CA LEU A 99 15.06 -1.63 -17.64
C LEU A 99 13.83 -0.73 -17.84
N LYS A 100 14.04 0.54 -18.27
CA LYS A 100 12.93 1.46 -18.63
C LYS A 100 12.05 0.89 -19.75
N LYS A 101 12.66 0.22 -20.74
CA LYS A 101 11.92 -0.39 -21.85
C LYS A 101 11.05 -1.57 -21.40
N ALA A 102 11.52 -2.36 -20.43
CA ALA A 102 10.77 -3.49 -19.86
C ALA A 102 9.57 -3.03 -19.03
N PHE A 103 9.72 -1.99 -18.19
CA PHE A 103 8.61 -1.40 -17.43
C PHE A 103 7.51 -0.86 -18.36
N ASN A 104 7.90 -0.08 -19.37
CA ASN A 104 6.97 0.46 -20.36
C ASN A 104 6.27 -0.63 -21.18
N HIS A 105 6.90 -1.79 -21.39
CA HIS A 105 6.29 -2.92 -22.10
C HIS A 105 5.30 -3.71 -21.24
N CYS A 106 5.44 -3.66 -19.91
CA CYS A 106 4.53 -4.31 -18.96
C CYS A 106 3.39 -3.37 -18.49
N GLY A 107 3.22 -2.20 -19.09
CA GLY A 107 2.21 -1.22 -18.67
C GLY A 107 2.46 -0.59 -17.30
N LEU A 108 3.66 -0.75 -16.74
CA LEU A 108 4.06 -0.21 -15.44
C LEU A 108 4.90 1.06 -15.63
N PHE A 109 4.62 2.11 -14.85
CA PHE A 109 5.41 3.35 -14.87
C PHE A 109 6.73 3.16 -14.14
N PHE A 110 7.85 3.53 -14.77
CA PHE A 110 9.16 3.60 -14.11
C PHE A 110 9.24 4.96 -13.37
N PRO A 111 9.19 5.02 -12.03
CA PRO A 111 9.12 6.31 -11.32
C PRO A 111 10.41 7.11 -11.51
N GLU A 112 10.31 8.40 -11.87
CA GLU A 112 11.48 9.28 -12.03
C GLU A 112 12.17 9.61 -10.70
N TYR A 113 11.51 9.44 -9.55
CA TYR A 113 12.18 9.52 -8.24
C TYR A 113 13.26 8.42 -8.06
N ALA A 114 13.19 7.34 -8.85
CA ALA A 114 14.27 6.36 -8.93
C ALA A 114 15.54 6.96 -9.56
N ASP A 115 15.44 7.97 -10.43
CA ASP A 115 16.61 8.59 -11.07
C ASP A 115 17.47 9.38 -10.05
N ASN A 116 16.86 10.06 -9.07
CA ASN A 116 17.60 10.77 -8.01
C ASN A 116 18.19 9.84 -6.93
N VAL A 117 17.52 8.72 -6.65
CA VAL A 117 18.03 7.69 -5.72
C VAL A 117 19.13 6.83 -6.37
N LEU A 118 19.07 6.62 -7.70
CA LEU A 118 20.11 5.93 -8.46
C LEU A 118 21.46 6.67 -8.44
N ASP A 119 21.46 8.00 -8.37
CA ASP A 119 22.70 8.81 -8.33
C ASP A 119 23.33 8.87 -6.93
N GLN A 120 22.53 8.71 -5.86
CA GLN A 120 23.01 8.79 -4.48
C GLN A 120 23.67 7.48 -3.98
N TYR A 121 23.36 6.34 -4.61
CA TYR A 121 23.82 5.00 -4.21
C TYR A 121 24.70 4.29 -5.26
N TYR A 122 25.22 5.05 -6.23
CA TYR A 122 26.15 4.56 -7.25
C TYR A 122 27.59 4.52 -6.72
N LYS A 123 27.99 3.41 -6.11
CA LYS A 123 29.42 3.08 -5.93
C LYS A 123 29.73 1.73 -6.56
N ASP A 124 30.72 1.73 -7.44
CA ASP A 124 31.36 0.53 -7.99
C ASP A 124 30.47 -0.42 -8.84
N GLY A 125 29.36 0.08 -9.40
CA GLY A 125 28.73 -0.54 -10.56
C GLY A 125 27.87 -1.79 -10.30
N PHE A 126 27.44 -2.04 -9.05
CA PHE A 126 26.56 -3.15 -8.70
C PHE A 126 25.32 -2.70 -7.93
N PHE A 127 24.21 -3.41 -8.15
CA PHE A 127 22.89 -3.16 -7.57
C PHE A 127 22.53 -4.34 -6.65
N GLU A 128 22.27 -4.09 -5.37
CA GLU A 128 21.57 -5.06 -4.51
C GLU A 128 20.06 -4.85 -4.64
N SER A 129 19.40 -5.77 -5.35
CA SER A 129 18.00 -5.66 -5.77
C SER A 129 16.95 -5.86 -4.69
N LYS A 130 17.36 -6.03 -3.42
CA LYS A 130 16.45 -6.40 -2.33
C LYS A 130 15.73 -5.17 -1.74
N GLN A 131 16.44 -4.03 -1.59
CA GLN A 131 15.92 -2.89 -0.81
C GLN A 131 14.96 -1.95 -1.55
N PHE A 132 14.99 -1.90 -2.89
CA PHE A 132 14.13 -0.98 -3.67
C PHE A 132 12.71 -1.54 -3.90
N VAL A 133 12.54 -2.86 -3.89
CA VAL A 133 11.24 -3.53 -4.10
C VAL A 133 10.40 -3.54 -2.82
N GLU A 134 11.05 -3.48 -1.66
CA GLU A 134 10.37 -3.42 -0.35
C GLU A 134 9.62 -2.10 -0.14
N PHE A 135 10.04 -0.99 -0.76
CA PHE A 135 9.48 0.34 -0.47
C PHE A 135 8.27 0.74 -1.36
N ALA A 136 8.08 0.10 -2.52
CA ALA A 136 7.12 0.56 -3.54
C ALA A 136 5.89 -0.34 -3.75
N VAL A 137 5.80 -1.49 -3.06
CA VAL A 137 4.72 -2.47 -3.23
C VAL A 137 3.93 -2.73 -1.94
N GLN A 138 4.19 -1.99 -0.86
CA GLN A 138 3.49 -2.17 0.40
C GLN A 138 2.18 -1.36 0.41
N TYR A 139 1.11 -1.94 -0.16
CA TYR A 139 -0.28 -1.45 -0.03
C TYR A 139 -0.88 -1.77 1.35
N GLY A 140 -0.03 -1.96 2.36
CA GLY A 140 -0.45 -2.21 3.74
C GLY A 140 -0.77 -0.90 4.46
N LYS A 141 -1.97 -0.79 5.02
CA LYS A 141 -2.26 0.24 6.02
C LYS A 141 -1.98 -0.31 7.41
N LYS A 142 -1.17 0.44 8.15
CA LYS A 142 -0.86 0.17 9.55
C LYS A 142 -2.13 0.23 10.39
N ILE A 143 -2.25 -0.73 11.29
CA ILE A 143 -3.28 -0.78 12.31
C ILE A 143 -2.65 -0.65 13.69
N ARG A 144 -3.45 -0.24 14.66
CA ARG A 144 -3.00 -0.11 16.05
C ARG A 144 -2.59 -1.47 16.61
N GLU A 145 -1.74 -1.45 17.63
CA GLU A 145 -1.34 -2.66 18.34
C GLU A 145 -2.56 -3.34 18.98
N TYR A 146 -3.48 -2.54 19.52
CA TYR A 146 -4.76 -3.02 20.06
C TYR A 146 -5.53 -3.87 19.04
N ASP A 147 -5.70 -3.38 17.82
CA ASP A 147 -6.41 -4.11 16.75
C ASP A 147 -5.63 -5.34 16.29
N SER A 148 -4.31 -5.23 16.17
CA SER A 148 -3.45 -6.37 15.79
C SER A 148 -3.62 -7.53 16.77
N LYS A 149 -3.58 -7.24 18.07
CA LYS A 149 -3.76 -8.24 19.15
C LYS A 149 -5.17 -8.81 19.19
N ARG A 150 -6.19 -7.98 18.99
CA ARG A 150 -7.60 -8.41 18.92
C ARG A 150 -7.82 -9.39 17.77
N LEU A 151 -7.39 -9.01 16.56
CA LEU A 151 -7.53 -9.84 15.36
C LEU A 151 -6.78 -11.16 15.51
N LEU A 152 -5.56 -11.12 16.03
CA LEU A 152 -4.79 -12.33 16.32
C LEU A 152 -5.57 -13.25 17.27
N LYS A 153 -5.98 -12.74 18.44
CA LYS A 153 -6.71 -13.54 19.45
C LYS A 153 -7.95 -14.21 18.87
N GLU A 154 -8.81 -13.44 18.21
CA GLU A 154 -10.09 -13.92 17.68
C GLU A 154 -9.90 -14.96 16.58
N HIS A 155 -9.00 -14.69 15.63
CA HIS A 155 -8.87 -15.51 14.43
C HIS A 155 -7.90 -16.68 14.60
N LEU A 156 -6.93 -16.58 15.50
CA LEU A 156 -6.09 -17.71 15.85
C LEU A 156 -6.95 -18.81 16.51
N LYS A 157 -7.84 -18.44 17.43
CA LYS A 157 -8.82 -19.37 18.02
C LYS A 157 -9.73 -19.99 16.96
N ARG A 158 -10.25 -19.18 16.04
CA ARG A 158 -11.15 -19.65 14.97
C ARG A 158 -10.47 -20.62 14.00
N LEU A 159 -9.22 -20.35 13.61
CA LEU A 159 -8.53 -21.08 12.54
C LEU A 159 -7.73 -22.28 13.06
N SER A 160 -7.15 -22.18 14.26
CA SER A 160 -6.22 -23.17 14.82
C SER A 160 -6.66 -23.76 16.15
N GLY A 161 -7.74 -23.25 16.75
CA GLY A 161 -8.17 -23.66 18.09
C GLY A 161 -7.28 -23.15 19.24
N ILE A 162 -6.19 -22.43 18.94
CA ILE A 162 -5.30 -21.85 19.94
C ILE A 162 -5.96 -20.61 20.56
N ASP A 163 -6.32 -20.70 21.83
CA ASP A 163 -7.00 -19.63 22.58
C ASP A 163 -6.00 -18.85 23.45
N LEU A 164 -5.40 -17.82 22.86
CA LEU A 164 -4.50 -16.95 23.60
C LEU A 164 -5.27 -16.03 24.54
N GLN A 165 -4.90 -16.05 25.82
CA GLN A 165 -5.50 -15.21 26.86
C GLN A 165 -4.98 -13.76 26.80
N ILE A 166 -4.94 -13.17 25.60
CA ILE A 166 -4.50 -11.79 25.38
C ILE A 166 -5.56 -10.84 25.95
N CYS A 167 -5.11 -9.94 26.82
CA CYS A 167 -5.91 -8.88 27.41
C CYS A 167 -5.30 -7.53 27.01
N SER A 168 -6.09 -6.69 26.34
CA SER A 168 -5.70 -5.34 25.99
C SER A 168 -6.90 -4.41 26.08
N ALA A 169 -6.66 -3.20 26.55
CA ALA A 169 -7.65 -2.13 26.65
C ALA A 169 -7.08 -0.86 26.02
N GLN A 170 -7.87 -0.18 25.19
CA GLN A 170 -7.47 1.10 24.59
C GLN A 170 -7.99 2.25 25.46
N VAL A 171 -7.15 3.27 25.65
CA VAL A 171 -7.48 4.47 26.43
C VAL A 171 -7.25 5.71 25.55
N THR A 172 -8.26 6.57 25.48
CA THR A 172 -8.26 7.85 24.78
C THR A 172 -8.76 8.95 25.72
N GLU A 173 -8.88 10.19 25.22
CA GLU A 173 -9.46 11.31 25.97
C GLU A 173 -10.91 11.05 26.45
N GLY A 174 -11.69 10.30 25.66
CA GLY A 174 -13.07 9.99 26.00
C GLY A 174 -13.25 8.79 26.95
N THR A 175 -12.17 8.15 27.39
CA THR A 175 -12.26 6.93 28.20
C THR A 175 -12.59 7.23 29.66
N ASP A 176 -13.72 6.71 30.14
CA ASP A 176 -14.02 6.60 31.57
C ASP A 176 -13.39 5.32 32.15
N PHE A 177 -12.50 5.47 33.13
CA PHE A 177 -11.78 4.34 33.73
C PHE A 177 -12.70 3.42 34.56
N ALA A 178 -13.78 3.92 35.14
CA ALA A 178 -14.72 3.10 35.89
C ALA A 178 -15.54 2.22 34.93
N GLU A 179 -16.04 2.79 33.83
CA GLU A 179 -16.72 2.03 32.78
C GLU A 179 -15.77 1.01 32.14
N LEU A 180 -14.53 1.41 31.82
CA LEU A 180 -13.52 0.53 31.27
C LEU A 180 -13.23 -0.65 32.21
N THR A 181 -13.12 -0.40 33.51
CA THR A 181 -12.89 -1.46 34.52
C THR A 181 -14.06 -2.41 34.65
N ASN A 182 -15.30 -1.91 34.55
CA ASN A 182 -16.49 -2.76 34.55
C ASN A 182 -16.54 -3.69 33.33
N LYS A 183 -16.11 -3.19 32.17
CA LYS A 183 -16.00 -3.97 30.93
C LYS A 183 -14.84 -4.97 30.97
N GLU A 184 -13.72 -4.56 31.56
CA GLU A 184 -12.45 -5.29 31.59
C GLU A 184 -11.97 -5.50 33.05
N PRO A 185 -12.61 -6.40 33.85
CA PRO A 185 -12.32 -6.53 35.28
C PRO A 185 -10.87 -6.88 35.63
N TRP A 186 -10.14 -7.48 34.70
CA TRP A 186 -8.72 -7.82 34.87
C TRP A 186 -7.84 -6.60 35.13
N LEU A 187 -8.27 -5.39 34.71
CA LEU A 187 -7.56 -4.13 34.98
C LEU A 187 -7.35 -3.87 36.48
N SER A 188 -8.23 -4.38 37.34
CA SER A 188 -8.13 -4.19 38.80
C SER A 188 -7.47 -5.36 39.54
N SER A 189 -7.27 -6.51 38.89
CA SER A 189 -6.80 -7.73 39.55
C SER A 189 -5.37 -8.13 39.22
N THR A 190 -4.72 -7.42 38.29
CA THR A 190 -3.35 -7.69 37.87
C THR A 190 -2.51 -6.41 37.83
N LYS A 191 -1.19 -6.58 37.79
CA LYS A 191 -0.27 -5.48 37.48
C LYS A 191 -0.31 -5.19 35.98
N LEU A 192 -0.06 -3.94 35.62
CA LEU A 192 -0.33 -3.41 34.28
C LEU A 192 0.92 -2.81 33.64
N VAL A 193 0.86 -2.77 32.31
CA VAL A 193 1.73 -2.02 31.41
C VAL A 193 0.86 -1.00 30.70
N VAL A 194 1.39 0.21 30.51
CA VAL A 194 0.75 1.25 29.69
C VAL A 194 1.77 1.88 28.75
N LYS A 195 1.39 2.02 27.48
CA LYS A 195 2.23 2.60 26.42
C LYS A 195 1.37 3.30 25.36
N PRO A 196 1.87 4.36 24.69
CA PRO A 196 1.20 4.94 23.53
C PRO A 196 1.01 3.91 22.41
N ASP A 197 -0.15 3.96 21.77
CA ASP A 197 -0.52 3.09 20.65
C ASP A 197 -0.82 3.94 19.41
N MET A 198 0.22 4.55 18.84
CA MET A 198 0.11 5.56 17.77
C MET A 198 1.11 5.32 16.63
N LEU A 199 1.35 4.06 16.27
CA LEU A 199 2.17 3.65 15.12
C LEU A 199 3.64 4.11 15.11
N PHE A 200 4.23 4.39 16.28
CA PHE A 200 5.66 4.67 16.39
C PHE A 200 6.37 3.65 17.30
N GLY A 201 7.59 3.28 16.91
CA GLY A 201 8.44 2.36 17.65
C GLY A 201 9.26 3.03 18.75
N LYS A 202 10.19 2.27 19.36
CA LYS A 202 11.18 2.76 20.34
C LYS A 202 10.58 3.42 21.60
N ARG A 203 9.31 3.12 21.90
CA ARG A 203 8.56 3.62 23.07
C ARG A 203 9.30 3.43 24.40
N GLY A 204 9.92 2.26 24.59
CA GLY A 204 10.71 1.95 25.80
C GLY A 204 11.93 2.85 25.94
N LYS A 205 12.70 3.05 24.87
CA LYS A 205 13.89 3.94 24.86
C LYS A 205 13.51 5.41 25.09
N SER A 206 12.29 5.81 24.74
CA SER A 206 11.78 7.18 24.92
C SER A 206 11.09 7.41 26.28
N GLY A 207 11.10 6.45 27.21
CA GLY A 207 10.43 6.60 28.51
C GLY A 207 8.90 6.70 28.42
N LEU A 208 8.33 6.21 27.32
CA LEU A 208 6.89 6.20 27.05
C LEU A 208 6.22 4.87 27.40
N VAL A 209 6.94 3.95 28.04
CA VAL A 209 6.39 2.69 28.56
C VAL A 209 6.53 2.72 30.08
N ALA A 210 5.42 2.51 30.78
CA ALA A 210 5.46 2.23 32.21
C ALA A 210 5.02 0.79 32.48
N LEU A 211 5.76 0.13 33.38
CA LEU A 211 5.63 -1.29 33.70
C LEU A 211 5.25 -1.47 35.16
N ASN A 212 4.63 -2.60 35.46
CA ASN A 212 4.31 -3.06 36.83
C ASN A 212 3.49 -2.03 37.65
N LEU A 213 2.52 -1.39 37.00
CA LEU A 213 1.63 -0.41 37.62
C LEU A 213 0.34 -1.07 38.14
N ASP A 214 -0.33 -0.43 39.09
CA ASP A 214 -1.76 -0.66 39.31
C ASP A 214 -2.61 0.31 38.45
N LEU A 215 -3.94 0.12 38.46
CA LEU A 215 -4.86 0.93 37.66
C LEU A 215 -4.81 2.43 38.00
N ALA A 216 -4.63 2.79 39.28
CA ALA A 216 -4.56 4.19 39.69
C ALA A 216 -3.30 4.86 39.13
N GLN A 217 -2.16 4.16 39.21
CA GLN A 217 -0.90 4.61 38.62
C GLN A 217 -0.98 4.70 37.09
N VAL A 218 -1.70 3.79 36.41
CA VAL A 218 -1.95 3.88 34.97
C VAL A 218 -2.76 5.14 34.64
N ALA A 219 -3.82 5.43 35.40
CA ALA A 219 -4.63 6.63 35.21
C ALA A 219 -3.80 7.92 35.39
N GLU A 220 -2.92 7.97 36.39
CA GLU A 220 -1.97 9.07 36.58
C GLU A 220 -0.97 9.20 35.41
N PHE A 221 -0.42 8.08 34.95
CA PHE A 221 0.51 8.05 33.82
C PHE A 221 -0.11 8.60 32.54
N VAL A 222 -1.35 8.17 32.23
CA VAL A 222 -2.12 8.63 31.07
C VAL A 222 -2.45 10.12 31.21
N LYS A 223 -2.98 10.54 32.36
CA LYS A 223 -3.35 11.94 32.61
C LYS A 223 -2.17 12.91 32.43
N ALA A 224 -0.97 12.50 32.81
CA ALA A 224 0.22 13.32 32.67
C ALA A 224 0.72 13.47 31.21
N ARG A 225 0.31 12.60 30.29
CA ARG A 225 0.86 12.50 28.93
C ARG A 225 -0.16 12.70 27.81
N LEU A 226 -1.44 12.43 28.07
CA LEU A 226 -2.48 12.65 27.09
C LEU A 226 -2.53 14.14 26.70
N GLY A 227 -2.51 14.41 25.40
CA GLY A 227 -2.42 15.75 24.82
C GLY A 227 -1.01 16.37 24.83
N ALA A 228 -0.04 15.80 25.56
CA ALA A 228 1.33 16.30 25.56
C ALA A 228 2.02 15.98 24.23
N GLU A 229 2.70 16.97 23.65
CA GLU A 229 3.46 16.79 22.42
C GLU A 229 4.72 15.98 22.67
N VAL A 230 4.95 14.98 21.82
CA VAL A 230 6.21 14.22 21.78
C VAL A 230 6.81 14.24 20.40
N GLU A 231 8.14 14.22 20.35
CA GLU A 231 8.91 14.18 19.11
C GLU A 231 9.50 12.77 18.93
N MET A 232 9.15 12.14 17.80
CA MET A 232 9.60 10.79 17.45
C MET A 232 10.01 10.79 15.97
N GLY A 233 11.27 10.47 15.69
CA GLY A 233 11.77 10.37 14.31
C GLY A 233 11.67 11.66 13.50
N GLY A 234 11.80 12.83 14.14
CA GLY A 234 11.68 14.15 13.50
C GLY A 234 10.24 14.63 13.30
N CYS A 235 9.25 13.84 13.72
CA CYS A 235 7.83 14.20 13.72
C CYS A 235 7.37 14.58 15.13
N LYS A 236 6.58 15.66 15.24
CA LYS A 236 6.02 16.12 16.52
C LYS A 236 4.49 16.05 16.49
N ALA A 237 3.89 15.40 17.48
CA ALA A 237 2.44 15.33 17.63
C ALA A 237 2.03 15.07 19.09
N PRO A 238 0.80 15.47 19.50
CA PRO A 238 0.27 15.14 20.82
C PRO A 238 -0.02 13.64 20.96
N ILE A 239 0.16 13.08 22.16
CA ILE A 239 -0.26 11.71 22.45
C ILE A 239 -1.77 11.67 22.66
N THR A 240 -2.51 10.87 21.88
CA THR A 240 -3.98 10.80 21.94
C THR A 240 -4.53 9.42 22.29
N THR A 241 -3.69 8.37 22.24
CA THR A 241 -4.14 6.99 22.41
C THR A 241 -3.09 6.15 23.12
N PHE A 242 -3.52 5.38 24.11
CA PHE A 242 -2.72 4.41 24.84
C PHE A 242 -3.32 3.01 24.72
N ILE A 243 -2.48 2.00 24.90
CA ILE A 243 -2.87 0.61 25.16
C ILE A 243 -2.43 0.25 26.58
N VAL A 244 -3.34 -0.39 27.32
CA VAL A 244 -3.13 -0.93 28.67
C VAL A 244 -3.25 -2.44 28.61
N GLU A 245 -2.30 -3.14 29.22
CA GLU A 245 -2.17 -4.60 29.14
C GLU A 245 -1.69 -5.16 30.48
N PRO A 246 -1.89 -6.45 30.79
CA PRO A 246 -1.25 -7.08 31.93
C PRO A 246 0.28 -7.02 31.85
N PHE A 247 0.91 -6.72 32.97
CA PHE A 247 2.34 -6.92 33.16
C PHE A 247 2.61 -8.41 33.28
N VAL A 248 3.46 -8.91 32.39
CA VAL A 248 3.86 -10.31 32.31
C VAL A 248 5.32 -10.40 32.77
N PRO A 249 5.63 -10.91 33.97
CA PRO A 249 7.00 -11.26 34.34
C PRO A 249 7.50 -12.38 33.43
N HIS A 250 8.69 -12.20 32.83
CA HIS A 250 9.29 -13.18 31.93
C HIS A 250 10.80 -13.01 31.87
N ASP A 251 11.48 -14.11 31.54
CA ASP A 251 12.95 -14.15 31.37
C ASP A 251 13.35 -14.44 29.91
N GLN A 252 12.38 -14.73 29.04
CA GLN A 252 12.60 -15.11 27.66
C GLN A 252 11.73 -14.28 26.71
N GLU A 253 12.35 -13.76 25.66
CA GLU A 253 11.71 -12.99 24.61
C GLU A 253 12.01 -13.60 23.25
N PHE A 254 10.98 -13.73 22.44
CA PHE A 254 11.04 -14.27 21.08
C PHE A 254 10.66 -13.19 20.09
N TYR A 255 11.10 -13.38 18.85
CA TYR A 255 10.74 -12.54 17.73
C TYR A 255 10.08 -13.37 16.63
N ILE A 256 9.02 -12.82 16.05
CA ILE A 256 8.47 -13.30 14.78
C ILE A 256 8.06 -12.11 13.91
N SER A 257 8.35 -12.19 12.62
CA SER A 257 7.72 -11.34 11.60
C SER A 257 7.27 -12.13 10.39
N ILE A 258 6.20 -11.68 9.75
CA ILE A 258 5.70 -12.19 8.49
C ILE A 258 5.53 -11.00 7.56
N VAL A 259 6.19 -11.05 6.41
CA VAL A 259 6.16 -10.00 5.39
C VAL A 259 5.62 -10.57 4.09
N SER A 260 4.64 -9.91 3.50
CA SER A 260 4.16 -10.22 2.16
C SER A 260 5.18 -9.71 1.13
N GLU A 261 5.64 -10.59 0.26
CA GLU A 261 6.53 -10.30 -0.85
C GLU A 261 5.81 -10.55 -2.18
N ARG A 262 6.34 -10.00 -3.27
CA ARG A 262 5.76 -10.17 -4.62
C ARG A 262 5.47 -11.63 -5.01
N LEU A 263 6.30 -12.59 -4.57
CA LEU A 263 6.18 -14.01 -4.94
C LEU A 263 5.67 -14.91 -3.82
N GLY A 264 5.29 -14.35 -2.67
CA GLY A 264 4.86 -15.14 -1.51
C GLY A 264 5.03 -14.38 -0.21
N SER A 265 5.58 -15.02 0.81
CA SER A 265 5.79 -14.39 2.12
C SER A 265 7.09 -14.84 2.75
N THR A 266 7.71 -13.99 3.55
CA THR A 266 8.88 -14.34 4.36
C THR A 266 8.49 -14.34 5.83
N ILE A 267 8.71 -15.48 6.50
CA ILE A 267 8.60 -15.62 7.95
C ILE A 267 10.00 -15.55 8.55
N SER A 268 10.23 -14.64 9.47
CA SER A 268 11.48 -14.54 10.22
C SER A 268 11.21 -14.84 11.69
N PHE A 269 12.03 -15.67 12.32
CA PHE A 269 11.89 -16.07 13.72
C PHE A 269 13.24 -16.05 14.45
N SER A 270 13.25 -15.65 15.72
CA SER A 270 14.42 -15.71 16.60
C SER A 270 14.02 -16.08 18.03
N GLU A 271 14.86 -16.87 18.70
CA GLU A 271 14.76 -17.19 20.14
C GLU A 271 15.25 -16.03 21.03
N CYS A 272 15.80 -14.97 20.43
CA CYS A 272 16.25 -13.75 21.08
C CYS A 272 15.48 -12.57 20.46
N GLY A 273 14.36 -12.18 21.07
CA GLY A 273 13.59 -11.00 20.68
C GLY A 273 13.96 -9.74 21.47
N GLY A 274 13.10 -8.72 21.38
CA GLY A 274 13.19 -7.55 22.24
C GLY A 274 13.97 -6.38 21.64
N ILE A 275 14.44 -5.51 22.53
CA ILE A 275 15.03 -4.20 22.17
C ILE A 275 16.34 -4.35 21.38
N GLU A 276 17.03 -5.49 21.52
CA GLU A 276 18.35 -5.76 20.94
C GLU A 276 18.31 -6.59 19.64
N ILE A 277 17.12 -6.88 19.09
CA ILE A 277 17.01 -7.73 17.88
C ILE A 277 17.69 -7.10 16.66
N GLU A 278 17.57 -5.77 16.48
CA GLU A 278 18.14 -5.07 15.32
C GLU A 278 19.67 -5.19 15.28
N GLU A 279 20.32 -5.19 16.44
CA GLU A 279 21.79 -5.26 16.56
C GLU A 279 22.34 -6.68 16.32
N ASN A 280 21.47 -7.69 16.34
CA ASN A 280 21.83 -9.10 16.26
C ASN A 280 21.15 -9.86 15.11
N TRP A 281 20.62 -9.13 14.13
CA TRP A 281 19.82 -9.69 13.02
C TRP A 281 20.50 -10.88 12.32
N ASP A 282 21.73 -10.69 11.84
CA ASP A 282 22.48 -11.69 11.06
C ASP A 282 22.86 -12.95 11.86
N LYS A 283 22.80 -12.88 13.20
CA LYS A 283 23.25 -13.96 14.08
C LYS A 283 22.11 -14.82 14.59
N ASN A 284 20.93 -14.23 14.78
CA ASN A 284 19.87 -14.85 15.59
C ASN A 284 18.56 -15.08 14.81
N ILE A 285 18.42 -14.55 13.60
CA ILE A 285 17.20 -14.69 12.79
C ILE A 285 17.27 -15.91 11.87
N SER A 286 16.28 -16.79 11.99
CA SER A 286 15.97 -17.85 11.04
C SER A 286 14.86 -17.39 10.08
N GLU A 287 15.18 -17.21 8.80
CA GLU A 287 14.22 -16.79 7.77
C GLU A 287 13.72 -17.97 6.94
N LEU A 288 12.41 -18.13 6.79
CA LEU A 288 11.75 -19.04 5.86
C LEU A 288 11.00 -18.26 4.79
N LYS A 289 11.41 -18.45 3.53
CA LYS A 289 10.65 -17.97 2.37
C LYS A 289 9.59 -19.00 1.98
N ILE A 290 8.37 -18.52 1.84
CA ILE A 290 7.17 -19.27 1.50
C ILE A 290 6.74 -18.82 0.10
N LEU A 291 6.68 -19.75 -0.84
CA LEU A 291 6.44 -19.50 -2.26
C LEU A 291 5.24 -20.32 -2.74
N GLY A 292 4.08 -19.69 -2.87
CA GLY A 292 2.91 -20.32 -3.48
C GLY A 292 2.08 -21.23 -2.56
N ASN A 293 2.10 -22.55 -2.78
CA ASN A 293 1.01 -23.45 -2.33
C ASN A 293 1.04 -23.75 -0.81
N VAL A 294 -0.02 -23.30 -0.12
CA VAL A 294 -0.26 -23.36 1.33
C VAL A 294 0.01 -24.73 1.97
N HIS A 295 -0.33 -25.85 1.33
CA HIS A 295 -0.27 -27.15 2.03
C HIS A 295 1.15 -27.68 2.24
N SER A 296 2.03 -27.54 1.25
CA SER A 296 3.46 -27.89 1.37
C SER A 296 4.21 -26.93 2.30
N GLU A 297 3.68 -25.71 2.47
CA GLU A 297 4.34 -24.64 3.21
C GLU A 297 4.20 -24.79 4.72
N LEU A 298 3.02 -25.22 5.20
CA LEU A 298 2.82 -25.51 6.63
C LEU A 298 3.77 -26.63 7.11
N LEU A 299 4.01 -27.64 6.25
CA LEU A 299 4.99 -28.68 6.55
C LEU A 299 6.43 -28.13 6.56
N ASN A 300 6.78 -27.21 5.65
CA ASN A 300 8.10 -26.58 5.63
C ASN A 300 8.32 -25.66 6.84
N ILE A 301 7.29 -24.93 7.29
CA ILE A 301 7.31 -24.16 8.55
C ILE A 301 7.59 -25.11 9.71
N TYR A 302 6.80 -26.19 9.82
CA TYR A 302 6.96 -27.19 10.87
C TYR A 302 8.38 -27.74 10.89
N LEU A 303 8.88 -28.24 9.75
CA LEU A 303 10.20 -28.87 9.66
C LEU A 303 11.34 -27.90 9.96
N LYS A 304 11.28 -26.67 9.43
CA LYS A 304 12.37 -25.71 9.58
C LYS A 304 12.52 -25.22 11.01
N PHE A 305 11.42 -24.85 11.65
CA PHE A 305 11.46 -24.33 13.02
C PHE A 305 11.47 -25.43 14.09
N ALA A 306 11.13 -26.66 13.70
CA ALA A 306 11.40 -27.84 14.51
C ALA A 306 12.90 -28.15 14.63
N ASP A 307 13.79 -27.65 13.77
CA ASP A 307 15.24 -27.91 13.89
C ASP A 307 16.04 -26.75 14.50
N THR A 308 15.50 -25.52 14.49
CA THR A 308 16.22 -24.31 14.91
C THR A 308 16.08 -23.96 16.39
N THR A 309 15.18 -24.60 17.13
CA THR A 309 14.96 -24.26 18.54
C THR A 309 15.95 -24.98 19.45
N SER A 310 16.83 -24.23 20.12
CA SER A 310 17.67 -24.76 21.22
C SER A 310 16.84 -25.05 22.48
N ILE A 311 15.61 -24.53 22.51
CA ILE A 311 14.63 -24.71 23.57
C ILE A 311 14.22 -26.18 23.73
N LEU A 312 14.07 -26.54 25.01
CA LEU A 312 13.55 -27.81 25.52
C LEU A 312 12.53 -28.43 24.56
N SER A 313 12.79 -29.66 24.14
CA SER A 313 11.96 -30.47 23.22
C SER A 313 10.45 -30.48 23.53
N GLN A 314 10.07 -30.07 24.74
CA GLN A 314 8.70 -29.96 25.25
C GLN A 314 7.90 -28.75 24.69
N ILE A 315 8.55 -27.64 24.33
CA ILE A 315 7.86 -26.39 23.91
C ILE A 315 7.89 -26.19 22.38
N ARG A 316 8.83 -26.86 21.70
CA ARG A 316 9.02 -26.82 20.24
C ARG A 316 7.72 -27.03 19.45
N GLY A 317 6.92 -28.03 19.82
CA GLY A 317 5.63 -28.30 19.16
C GLY A 317 4.67 -27.11 19.23
N LYS A 318 4.55 -26.49 20.42
CA LYS A 318 3.67 -25.34 20.64
C LYS A 318 4.11 -24.10 19.85
N ILE A 319 5.41 -23.84 19.78
CA ILE A 319 5.93 -22.71 18.99
C ILE A 319 5.66 -22.94 17.50
N SER A 320 5.91 -24.15 16.98
CA SER A 320 5.61 -24.48 15.60
C SER A 320 4.11 -24.34 15.28
N ASP A 321 3.24 -24.88 16.11
CA ASP A 321 1.78 -24.78 15.96
C ASP A 321 1.32 -23.32 16.01
N PHE A 322 1.92 -22.52 16.88
CA PHE A 322 1.66 -21.08 16.96
C PHE A 322 2.09 -20.35 15.68
N ILE A 323 3.31 -20.57 15.17
CA ILE A 323 3.78 -19.93 13.93
C ILE A 323 2.87 -20.29 12.75
N ILE A 324 2.47 -21.56 12.64
CA ILE A 324 1.53 -22.06 11.62
C ILE A 324 0.16 -21.36 11.75
N GLY A 325 -0.36 -21.23 12.97
CA GLY A 325 -1.60 -20.53 13.25
C GLY A 325 -1.52 -19.04 12.92
N VAL A 326 -0.45 -18.36 13.31
CA VAL A 326 -0.20 -16.94 12.99
C VAL A 326 -0.13 -16.73 11.47
N PHE A 327 0.56 -17.61 10.74
CA PHE A 327 0.61 -17.54 9.28
C PHE A 327 -0.77 -17.75 8.64
N SER A 328 -1.59 -18.66 9.20
CA SER A 328 -2.97 -18.86 8.75
C SER A 328 -3.82 -17.60 8.97
N VAL A 329 -3.67 -16.92 10.11
CA VAL A 329 -4.31 -15.62 10.39
C VAL A 329 -3.83 -14.55 9.42
N PHE A 330 -2.51 -14.48 9.17
CA PHE A 330 -1.90 -13.53 8.24
C PHE A 330 -2.54 -13.63 6.84
N GLN A 331 -2.66 -14.85 6.31
CA GLN A 331 -3.28 -15.09 5.01
C GLN A 331 -4.80 -14.85 5.00
N ASP A 332 -5.51 -15.32 6.04
CA ASP A 332 -6.99 -15.25 6.07
C ASP A 332 -7.53 -13.83 6.19
N LEU A 333 -6.76 -12.92 6.82
CA LEU A 333 -7.15 -11.52 7.04
C LEU A 333 -6.50 -10.55 6.06
N ASP A 334 -5.73 -11.03 5.08
CA ASP A 334 -4.97 -10.20 4.14
C ASP A 334 -4.03 -9.20 4.85
N PHE A 335 -3.25 -9.69 5.81
CA PHE A 335 -2.11 -8.94 6.31
C PHE A 335 -1.05 -8.83 5.22
N SER A 336 -0.42 -7.66 5.13
CA SER A 336 0.78 -7.42 4.33
C SER A 336 2.05 -7.45 5.20
N PHE A 337 1.91 -7.13 6.49
CA PHE A 337 2.97 -7.20 7.48
C PHE A 337 2.41 -7.55 8.86
N LEU A 338 3.12 -8.41 9.60
CA LEU A 338 2.83 -8.72 10.99
C LEU A 338 4.16 -8.93 11.71
N GLU A 339 4.33 -8.30 12.86
CA GLU A 339 5.53 -8.45 13.71
C GLU A 339 5.08 -8.58 15.17
N MET A 340 5.70 -9.51 15.91
CA MET A 340 5.65 -9.56 17.36
C MET A 340 7.07 -9.48 17.91
N ASN A 341 7.38 -8.34 18.54
CA ASN A 341 8.73 -8.04 19.02
C ASN A 341 8.71 -7.29 20.36
N PRO A 342 8.64 -8.00 21.50
CA PRO A 342 8.72 -9.45 21.63
C PRO A 342 7.36 -10.14 21.82
N PHE A 343 7.36 -11.46 21.68
CA PHE A 343 6.41 -12.33 22.39
C PHE A 343 7.16 -13.19 23.42
N THR A 344 6.46 -13.66 24.44
CA THR A 344 7.02 -14.51 25.50
C THR A 344 6.18 -15.77 25.69
N LEU A 345 6.48 -16.57 26.71
CA LEU A 345 5.71 -17.75 27.10
C LEU A 345 5.10 -17.54 28.49
N VAL A 346 3.78 -17.65 28.59
CA VAL A 346 3.03 -17.63 29.86
C VAL A 346 2.43 -19.01 30.07
N ASN A 347 2.85 -19.71 31.12
CA ASN A 347 2.46 -21.11 31.38
C ASN A 347 2.75 -22.05 30.18
N GLY A 348 3.81 -21.75 29.43
CA GLY A 348 4.20 -22.50 28.24
C GLY A 348 3.33 -22.23 27.01
N GLU A 349 2.48 -21.19 27.02
CA GLU A 349 1.73 -20.72 25.85
C GLU A 349 2.28 -19.38 25.34
N PRO A 350 2.36 -19.15 24.01
CA PRO A 350 2.79 -17.87 23.45
C PRO A 350 1.95 -16.68 23.88
N TYR A 351 2.59 -15.57 24.24
CA TYR A 351 1.93 -14.33 24.65
C TYR A 351 2.62 -13.11 24.01
N PRO A 352 1.97 -12.41 23.05
CA PRO A 352 2.54 -11.22 22.40
C PRO A 352 2.62 -10.02 23.35
N LEU A 353 3.83 -9.54 23.64
CA LEU A 353 4.07 -8.35 24.48
C LEU A 353 4.04 -7.06 23.64
N ASP A 354 4.55 -7.12 22.42
CA ASP A 354 4.43 -6.07 21.42
C ASP A 354 3.92 -6.67 20.11
N MET A 355 3.09 -5.92 19.38
CA MET A 355 2.64 -6.33 18.06
C MET A 355 2.50 -5.15 17.11
N ARG A 356 2.89 -5.35 15.86
CA ARG A 356 2.61 -4.45 14.74
C ARG A 356 1.91 -5.22 13.64
N GLY A 357 0.97 -4.56 12.98
CA GLY A 357 0.19 -5.14 11.90
C GLY A 357 -0.05 -4.13 10.79
N GLU A 358 -0.06 -4.62 9.56
CA GLU A 358 -0.51 -3.89 8.38
C GLU A 358 -1.46 -4.78 7.58
N LEU A 359 -2.64 -4.26 7.23
CA LEU A 359 -3.64 -4.94 6.41
C LEU A 359 -3.66 -4.33 5.01
N ASP A 360 -3.89 -5.14 3.99
CA ASP A 360 -4.21 -4.64 2.65
C ASP A 360 -5.63 -4.05 2.66
N ASP A 361 -5.75 -2.72 2.84
CA ASP A 361 -7.05 -2.06 3.01
C ASP A 361 -7.99 -2.22 1.81
N THR A 362 -7.47 -2.58 0.64
CA THR A 362 -8.29 -2.91 -0.54
C THR A 362 -9.06 -4.22 -0.35
N ALA A 363 -8.66 -5.08 0.58
CA ALA A 363 -9.36 -6.30 0.96
C ALA A 363 -10.54 -6.07 1.92
N ALA A 364 -10.81 -4.83 2.33
CA ALA A 364 -11.89 -4.51 3.27
C ALA A 364 -13.25 -5.07 2.84
N PHE A 365 -13.59 -5.02 1.54
CA PHE A 365 -14.88 -5.47 1.02
C PHE A 365 -15.17 -6.97 1.28
N LYS A 366 -14.13 -7.81 1.34
CA LYS A 366 -14.25 -9.25 1.65
C LYS A 366 -14.02 -9.56 3.13
N ASN A 367 -13.27 -8.71 3.83
CA ASN A 367 -12.89 -8.94 5.23
C ASN A 367 -13.70 -8.14 6.25
N PHE A 368 -14.65 -7.30 5.85
CA PHE A 368 -15.40 -6.42 6.78
C PHE A 368 -15.97 -7.13 8.02
N LYS A 369 -16.47 -8.36 7.87
CA LYS A 369 -16.98 -9.16 9.01
C LYS A 369 -15.88 -9.68 9.92
N LYS A 370 -14.70 -9.97 9.37
CA LYS A 370 -13.54 -10.48 10.11
C LYS A 370 -12.83 -9.34 10.83
N TRP A 371 -12.57 -8.24 10.13
CA TRP A 371 -11.89 -7.09 10.69
C TRP A 371 -12.75 -6.38 11.74
N GLY A 372 -14.07 -6.27 11.51
CA GLY A 372 -14.94 -5.47 12.35
C GLY A 372 -14.61 -3.98 12.19
N ASN A 373 -14.53 -3.25 13.30
CA ASN A 373 -14.32 -1.80 13.31
C ASN A 373 -12.82 -1.43 13.38
N VAL A 374 -11.98 -2.07 12.57
CA VAL A 374 -10.55 -1.70 12.49
C VAL A 374 -10.43 -0.26 12.01
N GLU A 375 -9.63 0.52 12.72
CA GLU A 375 -9.23 1.85 12.28
C GLU A 375 -7.86 1.80 11.58
N PHE A 376 -7.71 2.62 10.54
CA PHE A 376 -6.43 2.86 9.88
C PHE A 376 -5.89 4.23 10.28
N PRO A 377 -5.20 4.36 11.42
CA PRO A 377 -4.68 5.64 11.87
C PRO A 377 -3.62 6.17 10.91
N LEU A 378 -3.53 7.49 10.83
CA LEU A 378 -2.45 8.14 10.12
C LEU A 378 -1.09 7.84 10.76
N PRO A 379 0.01 7.96 9.98
CA PRO A 379 1.36 7.97 10.54
C PRO A 379 1.52 9.03 11.63
N PHE A 380 2.28 8.70 12.67
CA PHE A 380 2.58 9.64 13.76
C PHE A 380 3.16 10.95 13.22
N GLY A 381 2.71 12.09 13.75
CA GLY A 381 3.09 13.43 13.28
C GLY A 381 2.12 14.04 12.26
N ARG A 382 1.22 13.25 11.67
CA ARG A 382 0.18 13.74 10.75
C ARG A 382 -1.15 13.87 11.48
N VAL A 383 -1.72 15.06 11.43
CA VAL A 383 -3.11 15.33 11.82
C VAL A 383 -3.80 15.89 10.59
N LEU A 384 -4.89 15.25 10.14
CA LEU A 384 -5.67 15.80 9.04
C LEU A 384 -6.26 17.15 9.47
N SER A 385 -6.06 18.15 8.64
CA SER A 385 -6.88 19.36 8.67
C SER A 385 -8.34 19.02 8.37
N SER A 386 -9.28 19.89 8.76
CA SER A 386 -10.69 19.73 8.42
C SER A 386 -10.93 19.56 6.91
N THR A 387 -10.12 20.22 6.09
CA THR A 387 -10.14 20.12 4.63
C THR A 387 -9.65 18.78 4.12
N GLU A 388 -8.57 18.23 4.68
CA GLU A 388 -8.07 16.91 4.29
C GLU A 388 -9.03 15.80 4.74
N SER A 389 -9.61 15.91 5.95
CA SER A 389 -10.65 14.99 6.44
C SER A 389 -11.89 14.96 5.54
N PHE A 390 -12.32 16.12 5.05
CA PHE A 390 -13.46 16.19 4.13
C PHE A 390 -13.16 15.46 2.81
N ILE A 391 -12.01 15.72 2.18
CA ILE A 391 -11.62 15.01 0.94
C ILE A 391 -11.44 13.51 1.18
N HIS A 392 -10.85 13.12 2.30
CA HIS A 392 -10.71 11.71 2.68
C HIS A 392 -12.08 11.03 2.76
N SER A 393 -13.08 11.69 3.36
CA SER A 393 -14.45 11.15 3.44
C SER A 393 -15.19 11.09 2.09
N LEU A 394 -14.79 11.91 1.11
CA LEU A 394 -15.30 11.83 -0.26
C LEU A 394 -14.66 10.65 -1.01
N ASP A 395 -13.35 10.49 -0.87
CA ASP A 395 -12.55 9.39 -1.45
C ASP A 395 -13.09 8.01 -1.03
N GLU A 396 -13.45 7.83 0.25
CA GLU A 396 -14.05 6.59 0.77
C GLU A 396 -15.42 6.23 0.16
N LYS A 397 -16.12 7.22 -0.43
CA LYS A 397 -17.49 7.07 -0.96
C LYS A 397 -17.55 7.00 -2.48
N THR A 398 -16.42 7.15 -3.15
CA THR A 398 -16.34 7.13 -4.61
C THR A 398 -15.55 5.90 -5.09
N SER A 399 -15.83 5.47 -6.32
CA SER A 399 -14.98 4.50 -7.04
C SER A 399 -13.78 5.15 -7.71
N SER A 400 -13.73 6.49 -7.69
CA SER A 400 -12.59 7.29 -8.13
C SER A 400 -11.54 7.40 -7.03
N SER A 401 -10.43 8.09 -7.31
CA SER A 401 -9.41 8.44 -6.31
C SER A 401 -9.38 9.96 -6.16
N LEU A 402 -9.43 10.44 -4.93
CA LEU A 402 -9.35 11.84 -4.54
C LEU A 402 -8.36 11.98 -3.37
N LYS A 403 -7.13 12.41 -3.63
CA LYS A 403 -6.15 12.65 -2.56
C LYS A 403 -5.80 14.13 -2.47
N PHE A 404 -5.87 14.67 -1.26
CA PHE A 404 -5.46 16.02 -0.96
C PHE A 404 -4.62 16.04 0.31
N THR A 405 -3.50 16.76 0.27
CA THR A 405 -2.62 16.96 1.41
C THR A 405 -2.04 18.36 1.36
N VAL A 406 -2.18 19.10 2.46
CA VAL A 406 -1.56 20.42 2.60
C VAL A 406 -0.10 20.22 3.01
N LEU A 407 0.83 20.82 2.25
CA LEU A 407 2.26 20.75 2.50
C LEU A 407 2.75 22.04 3.16
N ASN A 408 2.40 23.18 2.57
CA ASN A 408 2.72 24.50 3.09
C ASN A 408 1.51 25.42 2.90
N PRO A 409 0.74 25.74 3.96
CA PRO A 409 -0.40 26.65 3.84
C PRO A 409 -0.05 28.03 3.24
N LYS A 410 1.21 28.46 3.36
CA LYS A 410 1.73 29.73 2.82
C LYS A 410 2.35 29.59 1.43
N GLY A 411 2.39 28.39 0.87
CA GLY A 411 2.92 28.13 -0.47
C GLY A 411 2.16 28.95 -1.52
N ARG A 412 2.86 29.41 -2.55
CA ARG A 412 2.29 30.22 -3.65
C ARG A 412 1.93 29.41 -4.88
N ILE A 413 2.40 28.16 -5.00
CA ILE A 413 2.07 27.24 -6.10
C ILE A 413 1.15 26.16 -5.58
N TRP A 414 -0.07 26.10 -6.11
CA TRP A 414 -1.08 25.11 -5.76
C TRP A 414 -1.38 24.21 -6.95
N THR A 415 -1.70 22.96 -6.67
CA THR A 415 -1.89 21.94 -7.71
C THR A 415 -3.28 21.32 -7.62
N MET A 416 -3.87 21.07 -8.79
CA MET A 416 -5.10 20.31 -8.99
C MET A 416 -4.88 19.45 -10.24
N VAL A 417 -4.12 18.36 -10.06
CA VAL A 417 -3.62 17.54 -11.16
C VAL A 417 -4.45 16.27 -11.25
N ALA A 418 -4.84 15.85 -12.45
CA ALA A 418 -5.50 14.55 -12.60
C ALA A 418 -4.54 13.41 -12.97
N GLY A 419 -4.64 12.32 -12.20
CA GLY A 419 -3.82 11.12 -12.29
C GLY A 419 -2.70 11.08 -11.25
N GLY A 420 -2.65 10.03 -10.43
CA GLY A 420 -1.64 9.87 -9.38
C GLY A 420 -0.18 9.88 -9.87
N GLY A 421 0.11 9.32 -11.05
CA GLY A 421 1.45 9.42 -11.63
C GLY A 421 1.79 10.84 -12.08
N ALA A 422 0.81 11.56 -12.64
CA ALA A 422 1.02 12.92 -13.10
C ALA A 422 1.20 13.87 -11.91
N SER A 423 0.40 13.76 -10.84
CA SER A 423 0.54 14.63 -9.66
C SER A 423 1.93 14.58 -9.05
N VAL A 424 2.56 13.40 -8.97
CA VAL A 424 3.95 13.25 -8.53
C VAL A 424 4.90 13.99 -9.47
N ILE A 425 4.79 13.80 -10.79
CA ILE A 425 5.66 14.46 -11.78
C ILE A 425 5.53 15.99 -11.74
N TYR A 426 4.33 16.53 -11.47
CA TYR A 426 4.14 17.97 -11.30
C TYR A 426 4.82 18.48 -10.02
N ALA A 427 4.69 17.76 -8.90
CA ALA A 427 5.36 18.12 -7.65
C ALA A 427 6.89 18.04 -7.80
N ASP A 428 7.40 16.96 -8.40
CA ASP A 428 8.82 16.77 -8.71
C ASP A 428 9.34 17.89 -9.60
N THR A 429 8.62 18.25 -10.68
CA THR A 429 9.07 19.35 -11.56
C THR A 429 9.20 20.67 -10.82
N VAL A 430 8.26 21.00 -9.93
CA VAL A 430 8.37 22.23 -9.12
C VAL A 430 9.54 22.13 -8.14
N GLY A 431 9.78 20.96 -7.56
CA GLY A 431 10.92 20.68 -6.70
C GLY A 431 12.27 20.77 -7.39
N ASP A 432 12.42 20.13 -8.55
CA ASP A 432 13.63 20.09 -9.38
C ASP A 432 14.00 21.49 -9.90
N LEU A 433 13.00 22.35 -10.11
CA LEU A 433 13.22 23.76 -10.46
C LEU A 433 13.60 24.62 -9.24
N GLY A 434 13.71 24.04 -8.04
CA GLY A 434 14.15 24.71 -6.81
C GLY A 434 13.04 25.34 -5.97
N TYR A 435 11.78 25.04 -6.24
CA TYR A 435 10.62 25.70 -5.62
C TYR A 435 9.74 24.77 -4.78
N ALA A 436 10.28 23.65 -4.29
CA ALA A 436 9.56 22.72 -3.42
C ALA A 436 8.91 23.42 -2.20
N SER A 437 9.59 24.41 -1.61
CA SER A 437 9.07 25.18 -0.46
C SER A 437 7.87 26.06 -0.80
N GLU A 438 7.62 26.34 -2.08
CA GLU A 438 6.47 27.13 -2.56
C GLU A 438 5.23 26.27 -2.86
N LEU A 439 5.35 24.94 -2.82
CA LEU A 439 4.22 24.02 -3.02
C LEU A 439 3.25 24.08 -1.85
N GLY A 440 2.02 24.51 -2.12
CA GLY A 440 0.96 24.57 -1.14
C GLY A 440 0.44 23.20 -0.73
N ASN A 441 0.36 22.28 -1.70
CA ASN A 441 -0.28 21.00 -1.53
C ASN A 441 0.32 19.92 -2.45
N TYR A 442 0.08 18.67 -2.06
CA TYR A 442 0.04 17.52 -2.96
C TYR A 442 -1.44 17.15 -3.21
N ALA A 443 -1.82 17.01 -4.46
CA ALA A 443 -3.22 16.80 -4.85
C ALA A 443 -3.33 15.93 -6.10
N GLU A 444 -4.26 14.99 -6.08
CA GLU A 444 -4.66 14.26 -7.28
C GLU A 444 -6.16 13.94 -7.28
N TYR A 445 -6.71 13.88 -8.50
CA TYR A 445 -7.99 13.23 -8.75
C TYR A 445 -7.87 12.28 -9.95
N SER A 446 -8.39 11.06 -9.86
CA SER A 446 -8.28 10.06 -10.94
C SER A 446 -9.39 9.01 -10.85
N GLY A 447 -9.45 8.08 -11.81
CA GLY A 447 -10.53 7.06 -11.83
C GLY A 447 -11.85 7.53 -12.46
N ALA A 448 -11.84 8.67 -13.16
CA ALA A 448 -13.02 9.31 -13.78
C ALA A 448 -14.12 9.74 -12.78
N PRO A 449 -13.78 10.66 -11.85
CA PRO A 449 -14.77 11.23 -10.95
C PRO A 449 -15.83 12.02 -11.71
N ASN A 450 -17.03 12.07 -11.14
CA ASN A 450 -18.15 12.81 -11.70
C ASN A 450 -18.01 14.32 -11.44
N GLU A 451 -18.89 15.11 -12.07
CA GLU A 451 -18.84 16.58 -11.99
C GLU A 451 -18.96 17.11 -10.55
N ASP A 452 -19.83 16.54 -9.72
CA ASP A 452 -20.04 17.01 -8.34
C ASP A 452 -18.84 16.66 -7.45
N GLU A 453 -18.27 15.47 -7.59
CA GLU A 453 -17.04 15.07 -6.89
C GLU A 453 -15.90 16.05 -7.18
N VAL A 454 -15.69 16.38 -8.46
CA VAL A 454 -14.65 17.34 -8.87
C VAL A 454 -14.97 18.76 -8.40
N LEU A 455 -16.25 19.16 -8.37
CA LEU A 455 -16.68 20.44 -7.83
C LEU A 455 -16.33 20.58 -6.34
N GLN A 456 -16.68 19.58 -5.51
CA GLN A 456 -16.35 19.60 -4.07
C GLN A 456 -14.84 19.59 -3.86
N TYR A 457 -14.11 18.77 -4.63
CA TYR A 457 -12.66 18.71 -4.59
C TYR A 457 -12.01 20.06 -4.94
N ALA A 458 -12.44 20.68 -6.05
CA ALA A 458 -11.92 21.96 -6.51
C ALA A 458 -12.21 23.10 -5.52
N ARG A 459 -13.37 23.10 -4.86
CA ARG A 459 -13.70 24.07 -3.80
C ARG A 459 -12.68 24.05 -2.67
N VAL A 460 -12.33 22.86 -2.18
CA VAL A 460 -11.34 22.70 -1.11
C VAL A 460 -9.98 23.22 -1.55
N VAL A 461 -9.50 22.80 -2.72
CA VAL A 461 -8.20 23.24 -3.24
C VAL A 461 -8.15 24.77 -3.37
N ILE A 462 -9.20 25.39 -3.93
CA ILE A 462 -9.25 26.84 -4.12
C ILE A 462 -9.36 27.57 -2.77
N ASP A 463 -10.16 27.08 -1.83
CA ASP A 463 -10.26 27.68 -0.49
C ASP A 463 -8.91 27.66 0.24
N CYS A 464 -8.17 26.55 0.15
CA CYS A 464 -6.81 26.48 0.70
C CYS A 464 -5.85 27.44 -0.04
N ALA A 465 -5.87 27.43 -1.38
CA ALA A 465 -4.99 28.24 -2.22
C ALA A 465 -5.18 29.76 -2.05
N THR A 466 -6.36 30.17 -1.57
CA THR A 466 -6.76 31.57 -1.38
C THR A 466 -6.87 31.98 0.09
N SER A 467 -6.46 31.11 1.03
CA SER A 467 -6.65 31.32 2.48
C SER A 467 -5.79 32.45 3.08
N ASP A 468 -4.63 32.76 2.48
CA ASP A 468 -3.67 33.75 2.99
C ASP A 468 -3.23 34.75 1.89
N PRO A 469 -4.08 35.70 1.48
CA PRO A 469 -3.73 36.69 0.47
C PRO A 469 -2.74 37.71 1.04
N ASP A 470 -1.45 37.50 0.80
CA ASP A 470 -0.34 38.33 1.28
C ASP A 470 0.13 39.39 0.27
N GLY A 471 -0.67 39.64 -0.76
CA GLY A 471 -0.39 40.59 -1.83
C GLY A 471 0.61 40.12 -2.88
N ARG A 472 1.24 38.94 -2.71
CA ARG A 472 2.13 38.33 -3.71
C ARG A 472 1.32 37.53 -4.73
N LYS A 473 1.85 37.39 -5.94
CA LYS A 473 1.25 36.54 -6.97
C LYS A 473 1.28 35.08 -6.53
N ARG A 474 0.21 34.37 -6.85
CA ARG A 474 0.04 32.92 -6.62
C ARG A 474 -0.28 32.24 -7.94
N ALA A 475 -0.05 30.94 -8.02
CA ALA A 475 -0.33 30.13 -9.20
C ALA A 475 -1.13 28.86 -8.85
N LEU A 476 -2.13 28.54 -9.66
CA LEU A 476 -2.89 27.29 -9.59
C LEU A 476 -2.66 26.49 -10.88
N LEU A 477 -2.06 25.31 -10.72
CA LEU A 477 -1.77 24.37 -11.79
C LEU A 477 -2.91 23.35 -11.93
N ILE A 478 -3.71 23.47 -12.99
CA ILE A 478 -4.79 22.54 -13.33
C ILE A 478 -4.30 21.61 -14.44
N GLY A 479 -3.74 20.47 -14.04
CA GLY A 479 -2.82 19.72 -14.89
C GLY A 479 -3.16 18.25 -15.12
N GLY A 480 -2.27 17.60 -15.87
CA GLY A 480 -2.00 16.16 -15.79
C GLY A 480 -1.79 15.49 -17.14
N GLY A 481 -1.74 14.16 -17.09
CA GLY A 481 -1.51 13.31 -18.26
C GLY A 481 -2.65 13.37 -19.28
N ILE A 482 -2.42 12.73 -20.43
CA ILE A 482 -3.50 12.49 -21.39
C ILE A 482 -4.35 11.35 -20.81
N ALA A 483 -5.60 11.64 -20.46
CA ALA A 483 -6.47 10.65 -19.84
C ALA A 483 -6.87 9.56 -20.83
N ASN A 484 -6.94 8.31 -20.36
CA ASN A 484 -7.40 7.18 -21.16
C ASN A 484 -8.93 7.16 -21.30
N PHE A 485 -9.66 7.36 -20.19
CA PHE A 485 -11.11 7.20 -20.13
C PHE A 485 -11.85 8.31 -19.37
N THR A 486 -11.15 9.16 -18.61
CA THR A 486 -11.78 10.29 -17.91
C THR A 486 -12.30 11.33 -18.90
N ASP A 487 -13.58 11.67 -18.80
CA ASP A 487 -14.18 12.76 -19.55
C ASP A 487 -13.67 14.11 -19.04
N VAL A 488 -12.81 14.75 -19.84
CA VAL A 488 -12.20 16.03 -19.49
C VAL A 488 -13.24 17.16 -19.48
N ALA A 489 -14.27 17.11 -20.33
CA ALA A 489 -15.30 18.13 -20.35
C ALA A 489 -16.19 18.07 -19.10
N ALA A 490 -16.56 16.87 -18.66
CA ALA A 490 -17.35 16.67 -17.45
C ALA A 490 -16.59 17.11 -16.19
N THR A 491 -15.34 16.65 -16.04
CA THR A 491 -14.50 17.05 -14.90
C THR A 491 -14.22 18.56 -14.90
N PHE A 492 -14.01 19.17 -16.08
CA PHE A 492 -13.80 20.62 -16.17
C PHE A 492 -15.06 21.42 -15.83
N ASN A 493 -16.27 20.92 -16.05
CA ASN A 493 -17.48 21.62 -15.60
C ASN A 493 -17.46 21.87 -14.08
N GLY A 494 -17.07 20.86 -13.29
CA GLY A 494 -16.96 20.97 -11.83
C GLY A 494 -15.91 22.00 -11.42
N ILE A 495 -14.74 21.97 -12.06
CA ILE A 495 -13.65 22.95 -11.85
C ILE A 495 -14.12 24.37 -12.21
N ILE A 496 -14.72 24.55 -13.38
CA ILE A 496 -15.20 25.85 -13.87
C ILE A 496 -16.21 26.44 -12.90
N ARG A 497 -17.14 25.62 -12.41
CA ARG A 497 -18.15 26.05 -11.46
C ARG A 497 -17.52 26.46 -10.13
N ALA A 498 -16.55 25.70 -9.62
CA ALA A 498 -15.79 26.08 -8.41
C ALA A 498 -15.04 27.41 -8.59
N LEU A 499 -14.39 27.62 -9.73
CA LEU A 499 -13.67 28.85 -10.04
C LEU A 499 -14.62 30.07 -10.10
N ARG A 500 -15.80 29.93 -10.71
CA ARG A 500 -16.85 30.97 -10.71
C ARG A 500 -17.33 31.30 -9.31
N GLU A 501 -17.62 30.29 -8.49
CA GLU A 501 -18.07 30.48 -7.10
C GLU A 501 -17.02 31.20 -6.22
N LYS A 502 -15.73 31.11 -6.58
CA LYS A 502 -14.60 31.63 -5.80
C LYS A 502 -13.90 32.81 -6.47
N GLU A 503 -14.50 33.45 -7.48
CA GLU A 503 -13.92 34.53 -8.26
C GLU A 503 -13.29 35.64 -7.38
N SER A 504 -14.04 36.14 -6.40
CA SER A 504 -13.58 37.22 -5.51
C SER A 504 -12.34 36.83 -4.70
N LYS A 505 -12.29 35.58 -4.22
CA LYS A 505 -11.13 35.05 -3.50
C LYS A 505 -9.91 34.88 -4.41
N LEU A 506 -10.11 34.39 -5.63
CA LEU A 506 -9.05 34.24 -6.63
C LEU A 506 -8.41 35.60 -6.97
N LYS A 507 -9.24 36.63 -7.17
CA LYS A 507 -8.78 38.01 -7.39
C LYS A 507 -8.02 38.56 -6.19
N ALA A 508 -8.57 38.44 -4.98
CA ALA A 508 -7.93 38.91 -3.76
C ALA A 508 -6.56 38.24 -3.53
N ALA A 509 -6.44 36.95 -3.87
CA ALA A 509 -5.19 36.18 -3.76
C ALA A 509 -4.20 36.42 -4.92
N ARG A 510 -4.51 37.31 -5.88
CA ARG A 510 -3.73 37.54 -7.12
C ARG A 510 -3.35 36.22 -7.79
N MET A 511 -4.33 35.31 -7.90
CA MET A 511 -4.13 33.99 -8.47
C MET A 511 -3.91 34.06 -9.98
N ASN A 512 -3.05 33.20 -10.51
CA ASN A 512 -2.84 32.97 -11.93
C ASN A 512 -3.07 31.48 -12.20
N ILE A 513 -3.84 31.15 -13.22
CA ILE A 513 -4.28 29.78 -13.46
C ILE A 513 -3.63 29.27 -14.74
N TYR A 514 -3.00 28.11 -14.65
CA TYR A 514 -2.38 27.46 -15.81
C TYR A 514 -3.00 26.08 -15.99
N VAL A 515 -3.58 25.84 -17.16
CA VAL A 515 -4.31 24.62 -17.49
C VAL A 515 -3.54 23.84 -18.54
N ARG A 516 -3.28 22.55 -18.29
CA ARG A 516 -2.78 21.62 -19.31
C ARG A 516 -3.47 20.29 -19.19
N ARG A 517 -4.26 19.90 -20.20
CA ARG A 517 -5.00 18.62 -20.16
C ARG A 517 -5.21 17.99 -21.53
N GLY A 518 -5.28 16.65 -21.55
CA GLY A 518 -5.68 15.84 -22.68
C GLY A 518 -6.55 14.65 -22.27
N GLY A 519 -7.19 13.99 -23.23
CA GLY A 519 -8.04 12.82 -23.02
C GLY A 519 -9.42 12.96 -23.68
N PRO A 520 -10.38 12.06 -23.40
CA PRO A 520 -11.74 12.16 -23.93
C PRO A 520 -12.36 13.55 -23.72
N ASN A 521 -12.96 14.11 -24.77
CA ASN A 521 -13.66 15.41 -24.77
C ASN A 521 -12.81 16.62 -24.33
N TYR A 522 -11.48 16.52 -24.35
CA TYR A 522 -10.60 17.58 -23.88
C TYR A 522 -10.74 18.90 -24.66
N GLN A 523 -10.96 18.86 -25.97
CA GLN A 523 -11.12 20.10 -26.76
C GLN A 523 -12.30 20.93 -26.23
N THR A 524 -13.42 20.28 -25.92
CA THR A 524 -14.61 20.91 -25.33
C THR A 524 -14.30 21.47 -23.94
N GLY A 525 -13.62 20.69 -23.09
CA GLY A 525 -13.20 21.15 -21.75
C GLY A 525 -12.28 22.38 -21.83
N LEU A 526 -11.23 22.32 -22.65
CA LEU A 526 -10.28 23.43 -22.83
C LEU A 526 -10.95 24.67 -23.43
N ALA A 527 -11.87 24.52 -24.39
CA ALA A 527 -12.64 25.63 -24.93
C ALA A 527 -13.44 26.35 -23.83
N LYS A 528 -14.13 25.59 -22.97
CA LYS A 528 -14.85 26.16 -21.83
C LYS A 528 -13.93 26.88 -20.83
N MET A 529 -12.74 26.32 -20.54
CA MET A 529 -11.76 26.98 -19.66
C MET A 529 -11.21 28.28 -20.26
N ARG A 530 -11.02 28.34 -21.59
CA ARG A 530 -10.62 29.59 -22.27
C ARG A 530 -11.68 30.67 -22.13
N THR A 531 -12.95 30.33 -22.41
CA THR A 531 -14.08 31.25 -22.22
C THR A 531 -14.19 31.74 -20.78
N LEU A 532 -13.94 30.86 -19.81
CA LEU A 532 -13.92 31.24 -18.39
C LEU A 532 -12.84 32.29 -18.06
N GLY A 533 -11.68 32.25 -18.72
CA GLY A 533 -10.61 33.24 -18.51
C GLY A 533 -11.07 34.67 -18.81
N ASP A 534 -11.82 34.83 -19.91
CA ASP A 534 -12.41 36.11 -20.31
C ASP A 534 -13.50 36.59 -19.32
N GLU A 535 -14.25 35.65 -18.73
CA GLU A 535 -15.32 35.93 -17.75
C GLU A 535 -14.78 36.33 -16.37
N LEU A 536 -13.81 35.60 -15.83
CA LEU A 536 -13.37 35.76 -14.44
C LEU A 536 -12.53 37.03 -14.23
N GLY A 537 -11.85 37.55 -15.26
CA GLY A 537 -10.87 38.63 -15.08
C GLY A 537 -9.69 38.21 -14.18
N VAL A 538 -9.36 36.92 -14.20
CA VAL A 538 -8.19 36.31 -13.55
C VAL A 538 -7.30 35.76 -14.66
N PRO A 539 -5.96 35.98 -14.65
CA PRO A 539 -5.08 35.43 -15.68
C PRO A 539 -5.21 33.91 -15.76
N LEU A 540 -5.60 33.41 -16.94
CA LEU A 540 -5.89 31.99 -17.17
C LEU A 540 -5.33 31.58 -18.54
N GLU A 541 -4.34 30.70 -18.53
CA GLU A 541 -3.71 30.18 -19.75
C GLU A 541 -4.05 28.70 -19.96
N VAL A 542 -4.40 28.30 -21.20
CA VAL A 542 -4.96 26.98 -21.49
C VAL A 542 -4.23 26.27 -22.63
N TYR A 543 -3.64 25.13 -22.29
CA TYR A 543 -2.82 24.30 -23.17
C TYR A 543 -3.40 22.90 -23.32
N GLY A 544 -3.27 22.32 -24.51
CA GLY A 544 -3.65 20.95 -24.81
C GLY A 544 -2.47 19.96 -24.83
N PRO A 545 -2.67 18.77 -25.42
CA PRO A 545 -1.64 17.74 -25.55
C PRO A 545 -0.41 18.16 -26.36
N GLU A 546 -0.52 19.19 -27.19
CA GLU A 546 0.58 19.76 -27.97
C GLU A 546 1.67 20.39 -27.09
N ALA A 547 1.32 20.83 -25.88
CA ALA A 547 2.28 21.32 -24.90
C ALA A 547 2.85 20.17 -24.05
N THR A 548 4.09 20.34 -23.58
CA THR A 548 4.69 19.42 -22.61
C THR A 548 3.84 19.39 -21.33
N MET A 549 3.70 18.21 -20.71
CA MET A 549 2.83 18.04 -19.55
C MET A 549 3.17 19.03 -18.43
N THR A 550 4.46 19.16 -18.11
CA THR A 550 4.94 19.97 -17.00
C THR A 550 5.35 21.39 -17.40
N GLY A 551 5.16 21.78 -18.67
CA GLY A 551 5.54 23.12 -19.17
C GLY A 551 4.88 24.26 -18.38
N ILE A 552 3.65 24.04 -17.93
CA ILE A 552 2.93 25.01 -17.09
C ILE A 552 3.54 25.21 -15.69
N CYS A 553 4.35 24.27 -15.19
CA CYS A 553 5.06 24.44 -13.91
C CYS A 553 6.06 25.58 -13.99
N LYS A 554 6.83 25.64 -15.10
CA LYS A 554 7.77 26.73 -15.34
C LYS A 554 7.06 28.08 -15.42
N GLN A 555 5.91 28.14 -16.11
CA GLN A 555 5.12 29.38 -16.21
C GLN A 555 4.61 29.85 -14.84
N ALA A 556 4.12 28.92 -14.01
CA ALA A 556 3.73 29.24 -12.64
C ALA A 556 4.90 29.78 -11.80
N ILE A 557 6.09 29.19 -11.94
CA ILE A 557 7.30 29.66 -11.26
C ILE A 557 7.68 31.07 -11.74
N ASP A 558 7.78 31.28 -13.06
CA ASP A 558 8.08 32.58 -13.64
C ASP A 558 7.08 33.64 -13.16
N CYS A 559 5.81 33.27 -13.02
CA CYS A 559 4.75 34.13 -12.49
C CYS A 559 4.98 34.54 -11.03
N ILE A 560 5.23 33.59 -10.13
CA ILE A 560 5.45 33.91 -8.70
C ILE A 560 6.79 34.60 -8.43
N MET A 561 7.72 34.53 -9.39
CA MET A 561 9.02 35.21 -9.34
C MET A 561 9.00 36.60 -9.97
N SER A 562 8.07 36.86 -10.90
CA SER A 562 7.91 38.18 -11.48
C SER A 562 7.60 39.20 -10.38
N THR A 563 8.39 40.28 -10.32
CA THR A 563 8.14 41.37 -9.37
C THR A 563 6.73 41.95 -9.57
N ALA A 564 6.09 42.27 -8.45
CA ALA A 564 4.68 42.57 -8.32
C ALA A 564 4.18 43.75 -9.18
#